data_AF-A0A2V6NKI8-F1
#
_entry.id   AF-A0A2V6NKI8-F1
#
_cell.length_a   1.000
_cell.length_b   1.000
_cell.length_c   1.000
_cell.angle_alpha   90.00
_cell.angle_beta   90.00
_cell.angle_gamma   90.00
#
_symmetry.space_group_name_H-M   'P 1'
#
loop_
_entity.id
_entity.type
_entity.pdbx_description
1 polymer ?
#
loop_
_entity_poly.entity_id
_entity_poly.type
_entity_poly.pdbx_seq_one_letter_code
_entity_poly.pdbx_strand_id
1 'polypeptide(L)' 'MLPQSSTAGNFEPKFYTGGGTRFYLPLLHDIMALEKPALVVTLGLADAQAHLSLCQTVARF' A
#
# COMPACT_ATOMS: atom_id res chain seq x y z
N MET A 1 18.37 -6.23 -9.39
CA MET A 1 17.35 -5.84 -10.39
C MET A 1 16.03 -5.77 -9.67
N LEU A 2 15.38 -4.59 -9.62
CA LEU A 2 14.00 -4.48 -9.12
C LEU A 2 13.08 -5.15 -10.16
N PRO A 3 12.07 -5.94 -9.74
CA PRO A 3 11.22 -6.66 -10.67
C PRO A 3 10.48 -5.68 -11.60
N GLN A 4 10.64 -5.88 -12.90
CA GLN A 4 9.90 -5.20 -13.95
C GLN A 4 8.46 -5.74 -14.00
N SER A 5 7.57 -5.09 -13.27
CA SER A 5 6.16 -4.90 -13.60
C SER A 5 5.54 -4.18 -12.41
N SER A 6 5.63 -2.85 -12.38
CA SER A 6 4.94 -2.10 -11.36
C SER A 6 3.43 -2.21 -11.63
N THR A 7 2.75 -3.07 -10.89
CA THR A 7 1.30 -3.01 -10.72
C THR A 7 0.86 -1.62 -10.24
N ALA A 8 1.80 -0.84 -9.67
CA ALA A 8 1.67 0.57 -9.30
C ALA A 8 1.14 1.51 -10.39
N GLY A 9 1.24 1.18 -11.68
CA GLY A 9 0.71 2.03 -12.76
C GLY A 9 -0.80 2.33 -12.65
N ASN A 10 -1.54 1.48 -11.92
CA ASN A 10 -2.97 1.61 -11.65
C ASN A 10 -3.29 1.73 -10.14
N PHE A 11 -2.29 2.03 -9.29
CA PHE A 11 -2.53 2.17 -7.86
C PHE A 11 -3.15 3.53 -7.54
N GLU A 12 -4.48 3.53 -7.40
CA GLU A 12 -5.26 4.68 -6.94
C GLU A 12 -5.85 4.39 -5.55
N PRO A 13 -5.22 4.88 -4.46
CA PRO A 13 -5.71 4.65 -3.10
C PRO A 13 -6.97 5.48 -2.85
N LYS A 14 -8.09 4.84 -2.47
CA LYS A 14 -9.35 5.60 -2.26
C LYS A 14 -9.36 6.40 -0.95
N PHE A 15 -8.50 6.05 0.00
CA PHE A 15 -8.50 6.61 1.36
C PHE A 15 -7.29 7.50 1.66
N TYR A 16 -6.49 7.87 0.66
CA TYR A 16 -5.29 8.67 0.87
C TYR A 16 -5.44 10.07 0.28
N THR A 17 -5.55 11.08 1.13
CA THR A 17 -5.79 12.47 0.72
C THR A 17 -4.52 13.32 0.71
N GLY A 18 -3.41 12.84 1.29
CA GLY A 18 -2.13 13.55 1.32
C GLY A 18 -1.26 13.16 2.52
N GLY A 19 0.01 13.60 2.51
CA GLY A 19 0.97 13.27 3.56
C GLY A 19 2.32 12.79 3.00
N GLY A 20 3.35 12.76 3.85
CA GLY A 20 4.69 12.31 3.45
C GLY A 20 4.74 10.84 3.03
N THR A 21 3.83 10.02 3.53
CA THR A 21 3.77 8.58 3.22
C THR A 21 3.38 8.32 1.76
N ARG A 22 2.77 9.28 1.05
CA ARG A 22 2.39 9.15 -0.37
C ARG A 22 3.52 8.71 -1.28
N PHE A 23 4.75 9.14 -0.96
CA PHE A 23 5.94 8.82 -1.75
C PHE A 23 6.35 7.35 -1.61
N TYR A 24 5.92 6.69 -0.53
CA TYR A 24 6.24 5.29 -0.24
C TYR A 24 5.08 4.33 -0.55
N LEU A 25 3.85 4.85 -0.73
CA LEU A 25 2.67 4.01 -0.99
C LEU A 25 2.80 3.06 -2.19
N PRO A 26 3.34 3.47 -3.36
CA PRO A 26 3.51 2.55 -4.49
C PRO A 26 4.41 1.35 -4.16
N LEU A 27 5.51 1.59 -3.43
CA LEU A 27 6.40 0.54 -2.98
C LEU A 27 5.70 -0.40 -2.00
N LEU A 28 4.98 0.16 -1.03
CA LEU A 28 4.24 -0.66 -0.07
C LEU A 28 3.14 -1.47 -0.74
N HIS A 29 2.43 -0.91 -1.74
CA HIS A 29 1.47 -1.65 -2.54
C HIS A 29 2.10 -2.86 -3.24
N ASP A 30 3.26 -2.67 -3.88
CA ASP A 30 3.95 -3.75 -4.58
C ASP A 30 4.40 -4.86 -3.62
N ILE A 31 4.86 -4.51 -2.41
CA ILE A 31 5.17 -5.47 -1.34
C ILE A 31 3.91 -6.26 -0.95
N MET A 32 2.77 -5.59 -0.74
CA MET A 32 1.53 -6.25 -0.33
C MET A 32 0.98 -7.18 -1.42
N ALA A 33 1.10 -6.80 -2.68
CA ALA A 33 0.72 -7.62 -3.82
C ALA A 33 1.61 -8.87 -3.99
N LEU A 34 2.90 -8.74 -3.66
CA LEU A 34 3.86 -9.84 -3.69
C LEU A 34 3.65 -10.81 -2.53
N GLU A 35 3.60 -10.31 -1.31
CA GLU A 35 3.58 -11.12 -0.09
C GLU A 35 2.19 -11.67 0.26
N LYS A 36 1.11 -11.00 -0.21
CA LYS A 36 -0.29 -11.36 0.05
C LYS A 36 -0.56 -11.72 1.52
N PRO A 37 -0.24 -10.82 2.47
CA PRO A 37 -0.31 -11.14 3.88
C PRO A 37 -1.76 -11.36 4.33
N ALA A 38 -1.97 -12.35 5.20
CA ALA A 38 -3.29 -12.62 5.80
C ALA A 38 -3.70 -11.57 6.85
N LEU A 39 -2.73 -10.80 7.39
CA LEU A 39 -2.96 -9.79 8.42
C LEU A 39 -2.02 -8.60 8.22
N VAL A 40 -2.56 -7.38 8.38
CA VAL A 40 -1.80 -6.13 8.33
C VAL A 40 -1.82 -5.47 9.70
N VAL A 41 -0.65 -5.26 10.29
CA VAL A 41 -0.50 -4.56 11.57
C VAL A 41 0.36 -3.32 11.35
N THR A 42 -0.16 -2.15 11.75
CA THR A 42 0.59 -0.89 11.68
C THR A 42 0.89 -0.40 13.09
N LEU A 43 2.17 -0.19 13.37
CA LEU A 43 2.63 0.33 14.65
C LEU A 43 2.69 1.86 14.58
N GLY A 44 1.84 2.52 15.37
CA GLY A 44 1.66 3.98 15.36
C GLY A 44 0.58 4.42 14.38
N LEU A 45 -0.41 5.19 14.85
CA LEU A 45 -1.57 5.61 14.06
C LEU A 45 -1.35 6.92 13.28
N ALA A 46 -0.12 7.40 13.19
CA ALA A 46 0.18 8.73 12.65
C ALA A 46 -0.28 8.91 11.19
N ASP A 47 -0.47 7.81 10.45
CA ASP A 47 -1.05 7.82 9.11
C ASP A 47 -2.06 6.67 8.94
N ALA A 48 -3.26 6.83 9.53
CA ALA A 48 -4.37 5.89 9.37
C ALA A 48 -4.78 5.70 7.90
N GLN A 49 -4.58 6.72 7.05
CA GLN A 49 -4.87 6.65 5.63
C GLN A 49 -3.93 5.69 4.90
N ALA A 50 -2.65 5.68 5.26
CA ALA A 50 -1.69 4.71 4.75
C ALA A 50 -2.11 3.28 5.14
N HIS A 51 -2.45 3.02 6.40
CA HIS A 51 -2.92 1.71 6.84
C HIS A 51 -4.14 1.24 6.03
N LEU A 52 -5.15 2.09 5.87
CA LEU A 52 -6.35 1.78 5.10
C LEU A 52 -6.04 1.50 3.62
N SER A 53 -5.09 2.22 3.02
CA SER A 53 -4.66 2.00 1.63
C SER A 53 -3.95 0.64 1.45
N LEU A 54 -3.21 0.18 2.45
CA LEU A 54 -2.61 -1.15 2.45
C LEU A 54 -3.67 -2.24 2.60
N CYS A 55 -4.63 -2.08 3.52
CA CYS A 55 -5.75 -3.00 3.68
C CYS A 55 -6.60 -3.10 2.41
N GLN A 56 -6.83 -1.99 1.70
CA GLN A 56 -7.48 -2.00 0.39
C GLN A 56 -6.76 -2.86 -0.65
N THR A 57 -5.43 -2.90 -0.58
CA THR A 57 -4.60 -3.68 -1.51
C THR A 57 -4.78 -5.17 -1.25
N VAL A 58 -4.74 -5.60 0.00
CA VAL A 58 -4.97 -7.00 0.39
C VAL A 58 -6.38 -7.45 0.02
N ALA A 59 -7.40 -6.62 0.25
CA ALA A 59 -8.79 -6.96 -0.03
C ALA A 59 -9.12 -7.12 -1.54
N ARG A 60 -8.18 -6.81 -2.44
CA ARG A 60 -8.33 -7.01 -3.90
C ARG A 60 -7.83 -8.37 -4.40
N PHE A 61 -7.20 -9.16 -3.54
CA PHE A 61 -6.70 -10.50 -3.85
C PHE A 61 -7.52 -11.56 -3.12
#